data_AF-A0AAD9KMI2-F1
#
_entry.id   AF-A0AAD9KMI2-F1
#
_cell.length_a   1.000
_cell.length_b   1.000
_cell.length_c   1.000
_cell.angle_alpha   90.00
_cell.angle_beta   90.00
_cell.angle_gamma   90.00
#
_symmetry.space_group_name_H-M   'P 1'
#
loop_
_entity.id
_entity.type
_entity.pdbx_description
1 polymer ?
#
loop_
_entity_poly.entity_id
_entity_poly.type
_entity_poly.pdbx_seq_one_letter_code
_entity_poly.pdbx_strand_id
1 'polypeptide(L)'
;MDKVTNKEILERTGLPCMQVFLIRKNLRWTGHLMRMLPDKLSKQVLYSHLSSGHRKRGRHRLLFNDTIKRNLKLRDIKTESWTSLS
;
A
#
# COMPACT_ATOMS: atom_id res chain seq x y z
N MET A 1 18.58 -16.87 -31.00
CA MET A 1 17.91 -16.93 -29.69
C MET A 1 17.01 -15.70 -29.61
N ASP A 2 15.72 -15.87 -29.86
CA ASP A 2 14.77 -14.76 -29.77
C ASP A 2 14.62 -14.33 -28.31
N LYS A 3 15.03 -13.10 -27.99
CA LYS A 3 14.88 -12.50 -26.67
C LYS A 3 13.58 -11.71 -26.63
N VAL A 4 12.58 -12.24 -25.93
CA VAL A 4 11.34 -11.51 -25.65
C VAL A 4 11.47 -10.79 -24.32
N THR A 5 11.06 -9.53 -24.25
CA THR A 5 11.10 -8.75 -23.00
C THR A 5 9.90 -9.06 -22.10
N ASN A 6 10.05 -8.89 -20.78
CA ASN A 6 8.92 -9.02 -19.85
C ASN A 6 7.77 -8.07 -20.18
N LYS A 7 8.08 -6.87 -20.69
CA LYS A 7 7.07 -5.91 -21.14
C LYS A 7 6.21 -6.50 -22.25
N GLU A 8 6.86 -7.09 -23.24
CA GLU A 8 6.18 -7.71 -24.38
C GLU A 8 5.36 -8.94 -23.99
N ILE A 9 5.84 -9.75 -23.04
CA ILE A 9 5.05 -10.86 -22.49
C ILE A 9 3.78 -10.35 -21.80
N LEU A 10 3.88 -9.28 -21.01
CA LEU A 10 2.73 -8.69 -20.34
C LEU A 10 1.73 -8.08 -21.34
N GLU A 11 2.21 -7.42 -22.39
CA GLU A 11 1.36 -6.88 -23.46
C GLU A 11 0.64 -7.99 -24.23
N ARG A 12 1.35 -9.07 -24.62
CA ARG A 12 0.76 -10.22 -25.31
C ARG A 12 -0.29 -10.96 -24.48
N THR A 13 -0.09 -11.04 -23.17
CA THR A 13 -0.99 -11.77 -22.26
C THR A 13 -2.10 -10.88 -21.68
N GLY A 14 -2.01 -9.56 -21.85
CA GLY A 14 -2.91 -8.59 -21.20
C GLY A 14 -2.81 -8.58 -19.67
N LEU A 15 -1.77 -9.19 -19.10
CA LEU A 15 -1.63 -9.32 -17.65
C LEU A 15 -1.06 -8.05 -17.03
N PRO A 16 -1.55 -7.63 -15.86
CA PRO A 16 -0.92 -6.55 -15.12
C PRO A 16 0.45 -6.99 -14.62
N CYS A 17 1.42 -6.07 -14.63
CA CYS A 17 2.72 -6.35 -14.02
C CYS A 17 2.56 -6.62 -12.51
N MET A 18 3.55 -7.32 -11.93
CA MET A 18 3.55 -7.69 -10.51
C MET A 18 3.32 -6.49 -9.58
N GLN A 19 3.89 -5.34 -9.92
CA GLN A 19 3.73 -4.11 -9.15
C GLN A 19 2.25 -3.67 -9.08
N VAL A 20 1.54 -3.70 -10.20
CA VAL A 20 0.10 -3.37 -10.24
C VAL A 20 -0.71 -4.36 -9.41
N PHE A 21 -0.36 -5.65 -9.44
CA PHE A 21 -1.03 -6.67 -8.64
C PHE A 21 -0.83 -6.43 -7.13
N LEU A 22 0.40 -6.16 -6.70
CA LEU A 22 0.72 -5.86 -5.30
C LEU A 22 0.01 -4.61 -4.79
N ILE A 23 -0.02 -3.54 -5.59
CA ILE A 23 -0.74 -2.31 -5.26
C ILE A 23 -2.23 -2.60 -5.05
N ARG A 24 -2.86 -3.35 -5.97
CA ARG A 24 -4.28 -3.71 -5.87
C ARG A 24 -4.59 -4.52 -4.61
N LYS A 25 -3.75 -5.50 -4.28
CA LYS A 25 -3.93 -6.35 -3.08
C LYS A 25 -3.78 -5.54 -1.80
N ASN A 26 -2.74 -4.70 -1.72
CA ASN A 26 -2.52 -3.80 -0.59
C ASN A 26 -3.71 -2.86 -0.38
N LEU A 27 -4.17 -2.16 -1.42
CA LEU A 27 -5.30 -1.24 -1.31
C LEU A 27 -6.61 -1.93 -0.93
N ARG A 28 -6.85 -3.15 -1.44
CA ARG A 28 -8.02 -3.95 -1.05
C ARG A 28 -7.98 -4.30 0.44
N TRP A 29 -6.83 -4.73 0.95
CA TRP A 29 -6.66 -5.04 2.37
C TRP A 29 -6.79 -3.79 3.25
N THR A 30 -6.19 -2.67 2.86
CA THR A 30 -6.36 -1.39 3.56
C THR A 30 -7.83 -0.96 3.59
N GLY A 31 -8.54 -1.07 2.47
CA GLY A 31 -9.98 -0.82 2.40
C GLY A 31 -10.79 -1.70 3.36
N HIS A 32 -10.40 -2.97 3.50
CA HIS A 32 -10.99 -3.87 4.48
C HIS A 32 -10.71 -3.40 5.92
N LEU A 33 -9.46 -3.11 6.26
CA LEU A 33 -9.09 -2.59 7.58
C LEU A 33 -9.82 -1.31 7.96
N MET A 34 -10.00 -0.37 7.02
CA MET A 34 -10.73 0.87 7.28
C MET A 34 -12.17 0.60 7.74
N ARG A 35 -12.83 -0.41 7.16
CA ARG A 35 -14.20 -0.84 7.54
C ARG A 35 -14.27 -1.73 8.77
N MET A 36 -13.13 -2.25 9.28
CA MET A 36 -13.14 -3.02 10.53
C MET A 36 -13.44 -2.13 11.74
N LEU A 37 -14.00 -2.72 12.79
CA LEU A 37 -14.19 -2.03 14.07
C LEU A 37 -12.83 -1.57 14.65
N PRO A 38 -12.78 -0.40 15.32
CA PRO A 38 -11.55 0.15 15.91
C PRO A 38 -10.91 -0.78 16.94
N ASP A 39 -11.71 -1.61 17.62
CA ASP A 39 -11.24 -2.54 18.66
C ASP A 39 -10.51 -3.77 18.10
N LYS A 40 -10.51 -3.94 16.77
CA LYS A 40 -9.80 -5.04 16.14
C LYS A 40 -8.30 -4.75 16.15
N LEU A 41 -7.52 -5.69 16.66
CA LEU A 41 -6.06 -5.61 16.77
C LEU A 41 -5.39 -5.17 15.45
N SER A 42 -5.85 -5.68 14.31
CA SER A 42 -5.31 -5.30 12.99
C SER A 42 -5.49 -3.81 12.67
N LYS A 43 -6.62 -3.21 13.06
CA LYS A 43 -6.87 -1.77 12.92
C LYS A 43 -6.06 -0.99 13.95
N GLN A 44 -6.03 -1.43 15.21
CA GLN A 44 -5.21 -0.81 16.25
C GLN A 44 -3.73 -0.78 15.88
N VAL A 45 -3.17 -1.89 15.38
CA VAL A 45 -1.76 -1.96 14.92
C VAL A 45 -1.52 -1.04 13.73
N LEU A 46 -2.49 -0.89 12.82
CA LEU A 46 -2.36 0.06 11.70
C LEU A 46 -2.21 1.51 12.20
N TYR A 47 -3.01 1.90 13.21
CA TYR A 47 -3.08 3.27 13.72
C TYR A 47 -2.15 3.56 14.92
N SER A 48 -1.67 2.55 15.66
CA SER A 48 -0.79 2.71 16.85
C SER A 48 0.54 3.36 16.50
N HIS A 49 0.97 3.23 15.25
CA HIS A 49 2.18 3.87 14.73
C HIS A 49 1.98 5.35 14.34
N LEU A 50 0.76 5.92 14.47
CA LEU A 50 0.50 7.35 14.33
C LEU A 50 0.65 8.12 15.65
N SER A 51 0.39 7.48 16.79
CA SER A 51 0.37 8.13 18.11
C SER A 51 1.73 8.17 18.82
N SER A 52 2.68 7.29 18.46
CA SER A 52 3.99 7.21 19.10
C SER A 52 5.05 8.02 18.34
N GLY A 53 5.23 9.28 18.76
CA GLY A 53 6.24 10.18 18.24
C GLY A 53 7.60 10.04 18.93
N HIS A 54 8.51 9.26 18.33
CA HIS A 54 9.95 9.62 18.25
C HIS A 54 10.64 8.71 17.23
N ARG A 55 11.13 9.28 16.12
CA ARG A 55 11.74 8.53 15.04
C ARG A 55 13.27 8.53 15.17
N LYS A 56 13.89 7.36 15.37
CA LYS A 56 15.37 7.25 15.43
C LYS A 56 16.02 7.73 14.14
N ARG A 57 17.13 8.47 14.23
CA ARG A 57 17.90 8.98 13.08
C ARG A 57 18.53 7.80 12.30
N GLY A 58 18.18 7.62 11.02
CA GLY A 58 18.63 6.51 10.16
C GLY A 58 17.61 6.15 9.05
N ARG A 59 17.91 5.19 8.16
CA ARG A 59 16.93 4.69 7.17
C ARG A 59 15.83 3.93 7.92
N HIS A 60 14.66 4.54 8.04
CA HIS A 60 13.53 3.87 8.68
C HIS A 60 13.14 2.64 7.88
N ARG A 61 12.76 1.56 8.58
CA ARG A 61 12.00 0.48 7.95
C ARG A 61 10.77 1.13 7.32
N LEU A 62 10.54 0.92 6.02
CA LEU A 62 9.36 1.46 5.35
C LEU A 62 8.12 0.94 6.10
N LEU A 63 7.33 1.82 6.72
CA LEU A 63 6.13 1.39 7.41
C LEU A 63 5.08 0.93 6.39
N PHE A 64 4.16 0.08 6.85
CA PHE A 64 3.01 -0.31 6.05
C PHE A 64 2.18 0.93 5.63
N ASN A 65 2.09 1.93 6.53
CA ASN A 65 1.45 3.22 6.26
C ASN A 65 2.12 4.01 5.12
N ASP A 66 3.45 4.02 5.07
CA ASP A 66 4.19 4.67 3.97
C ASP A 66 3.97 3.92 2.65
N THR A 67 3.84 2.59 2.74
CA THR A 67 3.49 1.74 1.59
C THR A 67 2.08 2.05 1.08
N ILE A 68 1.09 2.23 1.96
CA ILE A 68 -0.27 2.67 1.58
C ILE A 68 -0.22 4.03 0.88
N LYS A 69 0.43 5.03 1.47
CA LYS A 69 0.54 6.38 0.89
C LYS A 69 1.17 6.33 -0.51
N ARG A 70 2.25 5.57 -0.68
CA ARG A 70 2.88 5.35 -1.99
C ARG A 70 1.93 4.69 -2.97
N ASN A 71 1.22 3.64 -2.56
CA ASN A 71 0.26 2.92 -3.41
C ASN A 71 -0.92 3.81 -3.83
N LEU A 72 -1.44 4.66 -2.93
CA LEU A 72 -2.48 5.64 -3.24
C LEU A 72 -1.98 6.65 -4.28
N LYS A 73 -0.78 7.21 -4.09
CA LYS A 73 -0.17 8.14 -5.05
C LYS A 73 0.07 7.49 -6.43
N LEU A 74 0.54 6.25 -6.47
CA LEU A 74 0.72 5.49 -7.70
C LEU A 74 -0.60 5.16 -8.43
N ARG A 75 -1.73 5.31 -7.75
CA ARG A 75 -3.08 5.11 -8.30
C ARG A 75 -3.85 6.41 -8.47
N ASP A 76 -3.18 7.56 -8.28
CA ASP A 76 -3.77 8.89 -8.35
C ASP A 76 -4.97 9.09 -7.40
N ILE A 77 -4.92 8.45 -6.23
CA ILE A 77 -5.94 8.60 -5.18
C ILE A 77 -5.43 9.60 -4.15
N LYS A 78 -6.26 10.62 -3.83
CA LYS A 78 -5.93 11.63 -2.81
C LYS A 78 -5.64 10.97 -1.46
N THR A 79 -4.43 11.22 -0.94
CA THR A 79 -3.95 10.64 0.32
C THR A 79 -4.59 11.23 1.57
N GLU A 80 -5.25 12.39 1.45
CA GLU A 80 -5.92 13.11 2.55
C GLU A 80 -7.08 12.30 3.14
N SER A 81 -7.77 11.52 2.30
CA SER A 81 -8.90 10.66 2.70
C SER A 81 -8.53 9.54 3.67
N TRP A 82 -7.24 9.19 3.79
CA TRP A 82 -6.77 8.05 4.57
C TRP A 82 -6.52 8.37 6.05
N THR A 83 -6.29 9.64 6.40
CA THR A 83 -6.01 10.09 7.78
C THR A 83 -7.22 10.69 8.50
N SER A 84 -8.23 11.18 7.77
CA SER A 84 -9.38 11.90 8.34
C SER A 84 -10.42 11.02 9.04
N LEU A 85 -10.14 9.73 9.24
CA LEU A 85 -11.07 8.73 9.78
C LEU A 85 -10.53 8.01 11.03
N SER A 86 -9.45 8.54 11.64
CA SER A 86 -8.98 8.13 12.96
C SER A 86 -9.66 8.93 14.05
#